data_AF-A0A7W8KMH3-F1
#
_entry.id   AF-A0A7W8KMH3-F1
#
_cell.length_a   1.000
_cell.length_b   1.000
_cell.length_c   1.000
_cell.angle_alpha   90.00
_cell.angle_beta   90.00
_cell.angle_gamma   90.00
#
_symmetry.space_group_name_H-M   'P 1'
#
loop_
_entity.id
_entity.type
_entity.pdbx_description
1 polymer ?
#
loop_
_entity_poly.entity_id
_entity_poly.type
_entity_poly.pdbx_seq_one_letter_code
_entity_poly.pdbx_strand_id
1 'polypeptide(L)' 'MSDNQNPYLQNLRQLNNRFESTAEQISDFNRRQADGEHPDPSEFMDLLSKQSVTRTAMSAQFGLMQKPLKTVLNETR' A
#
# COMPACT_ATOMS: atom_id res chain seq x y z
N MET A 1 28.55 5.03 -8.43
CA MET A 1 27.19 5.21 -7.87
C MET A 1 26.58 3.82 -7.88
N SER A 2 26.64 3.10 -6.77
CA SER A 2 26.14 1.72 -6.72
C SER A 2 24.62 1.77 -6.73
N ASP A 3 24.01 1.35 -7.85
CA ASP A 3 22.58 1.08 -7.98
C ASP A 3 22.20 -0.09 -7.07
N ASN A 4 22.19 0.14 -5.76
CA ASN A 4 21.66 -0.80 -4.80
C ASN A 4 20.13 -0.62 -4.77
N GLN A 5 19.48 -0.90 -5.91
CA GLN A 5 18.03 -0.96 -6.01
C GLN A 5 17.57 -2.22 -5.29
N ASN A 6 17.45 -2.14 -3.97
CA ASN A 6 16.85 -3.22 -3.20
C ASN A 6 15.42 -3.45 -3.74
N PRO A 7 15.14 -4.59 -4.39
CA PRO A 7 13.88 -4.82 -5.09
C PRO A 7 12.68 -4.79 -4.13
N TYR A 8 12.89 -5.11 -2.86
CA TYR A 8 11.86 -5.02 -1.82
C TYR A 8 11.49 -3.56 -1.51
N LEU A 9 12.48 -2.66 -1.44
CA LEU A 9 12.23 -1.23 -1.24
C LEU A 9 11.55 -0.60 -2.45
N GLN A 10 11.88 -1.06 -3.66
CA GLN A 10 11.20 -0.61 -4.88
C GLN A 10 9.74 -1.05 -4.92
N ASN A 11 9.46 -2.32 -4.58
CA ASN A 11 8.10 -2.83 -4.47
C ASN A 11 7.29 -2.11 -3.39
N LEU A 12 7.88 -1.86 -2.22
CA LEU A 12 7.24 -1.09 -1.15
C LEU A 12 6.91 0.35 -1.60
N ARG A 13 7.82 1.03 -2.32
CA ARG A 13 7.54 2.36 -2.88
C ARG A 13 6.38 2.33 -3.87
N GLN A 14 6.32 1.33 -4.75
CA GLN A 14 5.20 1.19 -5.69
C GLN A 14 3.88 0.94 -4.97
N LEU A 15 3.87 0.07 -3.95
CA LEU A 15 2.68 -0.17 -3.14
C LEU A 15 2.26 1.07 -2.34
N ASN A 16 3.22 1.83 -1.80
CA ASN A 16 2.96 3.08 -1.11
C ASN A 16 2.33 4.11 -2.05
N ASN A 17 2.88 4.30 -3.24
CA ASN A 17 2.31 5.23 -4.23
C ASN A 17 0.88 4.84 -4.63
N ARG A 18 0.59 3.54 -4.76
CA ARG A 18 -0.78 3.06 -5.02
C ARG A 18 -1.71 3.32 -3.84
N PHE A 19 -1.22 3.16 -2.62
CA PHE A 19 -1.99 3.44 -1.41
C PHE A 19 -2.36 4.91 -1.30
N GLU A 20 -1.38 5.82 -1.46
CA GLU A 20 -1.59 7.27 -1.46
C GLU A 20 -2.56 7.70 -2.57
N SER A 21 -2.36 7.22 -3.80
CA SER A 21 -3.26 7.54 -4.92
C SER A 21 -4.70 7.07 -4.67
N THR A 22 -4.89 5.93 -4.01
CA THR A 22 -6.24 5.46 -3.65
C THR A 22 -6.85 6.33 -2.54
N ALA A 23 -6.04 6.83 -1.60
CA ALA A 23 -6.49 7.75 -0.57
C ALA A 23 -6.92 9.11 -1.14
N GLU A 24 -6.17 9.62 -2.13
CA GLU A 24 -6.55 10.82 -2.90
C GLU A 24 -7.90 10.63 -3.61
N GLN A 25 -8.11 9.49 -4.28
CA GLN A 25 -9.39 9.19 -4.94
C GLN A 25 -10.57 9.11 -3.96
N ILE A 26 -10.35 8.58 -2.76
CA ILE A 26 -11.36 8.58 -1.69
C ILE A 26 -11.66 10.01 -1.22
N SER A 27 -10.63 10.83 -1.03
CA SER A 27 -10.79 12.24 -0.69
C SER A 27 -11.59 12.98 -1.75
N ASP A 28 -11.30 12.74 -3.04
CA ASP A 28 -12.02 13.34 -4.16
C ASP A 28 -13.46 12.83 -4.27
N PHE A 29 -13.73 11.56 -3.97
CA PHE A 29 -15.11 11.04 -3.86
C PHE A 29 -15.91 11.80 -2.78
N ASN A 30 -15.33 11.97 -1.60
CA ASN A 30 -15.97 12.70 -0.50
C ASN A 30 -16.18 14.17 -0.84
N ARG A 31 -15.22 14.79 -1.53
CA ARG A 31 -15.34 16.17 -2.00
C ARG A 31 -16.48 16.32 -3.00
N ARG A 32 -16.56 15.45 -4.01
CA ARG A 32 -17.65 15.43 -4.99
C ARG A 32 -19.02 15.28 -4.32
N GLN A 33 -19.14 14.39 -3.32
CA GLN A 33 -20.37 14.29 -2.52
C GLN A 33 -20.71 15.57 -1.77
N ALA A 34 -19.71 16.22 -1.16
CA ALA A 34 -19.91 17.48 -0.44
C ALA A 34 -20.28 18.65 -1.37
N ASP A 35 -19.75 18.65 -2.60
CA ASP A 35 -20.05 19.62 -3.66
C ASP A 35 -21.46 19.39 -4.28
N GLY A 36 -22.18 18.35 -3.84
CA GLY A 36 -23.55 18.04 -4.26
C GLY A 36 -23.64 17.09 -5.44
N GLU A 37 -22.52 16.50 -5.88
CA GLU A 37 -22.54 15.41 -6.84
C GLU A 37 -23.03 14.11 -6.17
N HIS A 38 -23.56 13.20 -6.99
CA HIS A 38 -23.95 11.85 -6.56
C HIS A 38 -23.07 10.79 -7.22
N PRO A 39 -21.78 10.70 -6.84
CA PRO A 39 -20.90 9.65 -7.33
C PRO A 39 -21.41 8.27 -6.87
N ASP A 40 -21.14 7.24 -7.68
CA ASP A 40 -21.66 5.89 -7.45
C ASP A 40 -21.14 5.32 -6.13
N PRO A 41 -22.00 4.91 -5.17
CA PRO A 41 -21.57 4.26 -3.94
C PRO A 41 -20.71 3.01 -4.15
N SER A 42 -20.86 2.33 -5.30
CA SER A 42 -20.02 1.18 -5.66
C SER A 42 -18.55 1.58 -5.87
N GLU A 43 -18.30 2.78 -6.39
CA GLU A 43 -16.96 3.35 -6.60
C GLU A 43 -16.22 3.46 -5.26
N PHE A 44 -16.90 3.92 -4.21
CA PHE A 44 -16.31 4.04 -2.88
C PHE A 44 -15.93 2.67 -2.29
N MET A 45 -16.79 1.66 -2.43
CA MET A 45 -16.50 0.31 -1.95
C MET A 45 -15.31 -0.31 -2.70
N ASP A 46 -15.20 -0.06 -4.00
CA ASP A 46 -14.04 -0.48 -4.80
C ASP A 46 -12.75 0.22 -4.36
N LEU A 47 -12.81 1.52 -4.07
CA LEU A 47 -11.67 2.28 -3.55
C LEU A 47 -11.21 1.75 -2.18
N LEU A 48 -12.15 1.47 -1.27
CA LEU A 48 -11.84 0.87 0.03
C LEU A 48 -11.22 -0.53 -0.12
N SER A 49 -11.75 -1.36 -1.02
CA SER A 49 -11.20 -2.68 -1.33
C SER A 49 -9.76 -2.58 -1.83
N LYS A 50 -9.49 -1.69 -2.79
CA LYS A 50 -8.13 -1.42 -3.31
C LYS A 50 -7.17 -0.98 -2.21
N GLN A 51 -7.60 -0.08 -1.33
CA GLN A 51 -6.79 0.40 -0.21
C GLN A 51 -6.45 -0.73 0.77
N SER A 52 -7.44 -1.57 1.12
CA SER A 52 -7.29 -2.72 2.02
C SER A 52 -6.32 -3.78 1.48
N VAL A 53 -6.46 -4.16 0.20
CA VAL A 53 -5.57 -5.13 -0.45
C VAL A 53 -4.15 -4.59 -0.53
N THR A 54 -3.98 -3.32 -0.88
CA THR A 54 -2.65 -2.67 -0.96
C THR A 54 -1.97 -2.66 0.41
N ARG A 55 -2.72 -2.34 1.48
CA ARG A 55 -2.20 -2.41 2.86
C ARG A 55 -1.77 -3.82 3.25
N THR A 56 -2.59 -4.82 2.95
CA THR A 56 -2.27 -6.23 3.21
C THR A 56 -0.99 -6.65 2.48
N ALA A 57 -0.84 -6.24 1.21
CA ALA A 57 0.37 -6.50 0.43
C ALA A 57 1.61 -5.83 1.04
N MET A 58 1.51 -4.58 1.50
CA MET A 58 2.61 -3.90 2.19
C MET A 58 3.02 -4.63 3.47
N SER A 59 2.05 -5.05 4.29
CA SER A 59 2.31 -5.82 5.51
C SER A 59 2.97 -7.17 5.21
N ALA A 60 2.55 -7.86 4.15
CA ALA A 60 3.18 -9.11 3.71
C ALA A 60 4.63 -8.90 3.26
N GLN A 61 4.91 -7.85 2.48
CA GLN A 61 6.29 -7.49 2.07
C GLN A 61 7.18 -7.19 3.28
N PHE A 62 6.64 -6.46 4.28
CA PHE A 62 7.37 -6.22 5.52
C PHE A 62 7.67 -7.51 6.29
N GLY A 63 6.70 -8.42 6.37
CA GLY A 63 6.89 -9.74 6.98
C GLY A 63 7.96 -10.59 6.26
N LEU A 64 8.03 -10.53 4.93
CA LEU A 64 9.06 -11.20 4.15
C LEU A 64 10.46 -10.64 4.43
N MET A 65 10.62 -9.34 4.65
CA MET A 65 11.90 -8.75 5.06
C MET A 65 12.31 -9.15 6.48
N GLN A 66 11.36 -9.35 7.39
CA GLN A 66 11.67 -9.73 8.77
C GLN A 66 12.10 -11.19 8.92
N LYS A 67 11.63 -12.10 8.05
CA LYS A 67 11.94 -13.55 8.14
C LYS A 67 13.45 -13.83 8.09
N PRO A 68 14.21 -13.34 7.09
CA PRO A 68 15.66 -13.53 7.04
C PRO A 68 16.39 -12.97 8.25
N LEU A 69 15.99 -11.78 8.73
CA LEU A 69 16.60 -11.16 9.90
C LEU A 69 16.45 -12.03 11.15
N LYS A 70 15.26 -12.61 11.35
CA LYS A 70 15.00 -13.54 12.47
C LYS A 70 15.76 -14.85 12.30
N THR A 71 15.87 -15.39 11.09
CA THR A 71 16.64 -16.61 10.81
C THR A 71 18.13 -16.42 11.11
N VAL A 72 18.74 -15.35 10.61
CA VAL A 72 20.16 -15.04 10.85
C VAL A 72 20.45 -14.89 12.35
N LEU A 73 19.61 -14.16 13.08
CA LEU A 73 19.76 -13.94 14.52
C LEU A 73 19.58 -15.22 15.37
N ASN A 74 18.81 -16.20 14.88
CA ASN A 74 18.64 -17.48 15.56
C ASN A 74 19.76 -18.48 15.24
N GLU A 75 20.35 -18.43 14.05
CA GLU A 75 21.47 -19.29 13.65
C GLU A 75 22.82 -18.86 14.24
N THR A 76 22.93 -17.62 14.74
CA THR A 76 24.14 -17.12 15.43
C THR A 76 24.19 -17.44 16.92
N ARG A 77 23.28 -18.28 17.43
CA ARG A 77 23.18 -18.61 18.86
C ARG A 77 23.61 -20.03 19.20
#